data_AF-A0A817PU59-F1
#
_entry.id   AF-A0A817PU59-F1
#
_cell.length_a   1.000
_cell.length_b   1.000
_cell.length_c   1.000
_cell.angle_alpha   90.00
_cell.angle_beta   90.00
_cell.angle_gamma   90.00
#
_symmetry.space_group_name_H-M   'P 1'
#
loop_
_entity.id
_entity.type
_entity.pdbx_description
1 polymer ?
#
loop_
_entity_poly.entity_id
_entity_poly.type
_entity_poly.pdbx_seq_one_letter_code
_entity_poly.pdbx_strand_id
1 'polypeptide(L)'
;MALPLLPLNEVEFAFEELTEQCPDVLAPLFVYFDNYWMKQISLILWNVSDLKTRTNNNCEGWHNRFNRRVDKMHPNIWHFIDVLKREEVHFQQKLLHAKSGFFKKQSKRTCIIQERLEVLANHFSNNEIDVNEYLEGLSMIVAKDKTKKKLNS
;
A
#
# COMPACT_ATOMS: atom_id res chain seq x y z
N MET A 1 -9.40 3.87 -7.69
CA MET A 1 -8.44 4.84 -8.24
C MET A 1 -7.04 4.29 -8.04
N ALA A 2 -6.24 4.27 -9.11
CA ALA A 2 -4.86 3.77 -9.12
C ALA A 2 -3.80 4.89 -9.06
N LEU A 3 -4.24 6.15 -8.88
CA LEU A 3 -3.41 7.36 -8.83
C LEU A 3 -2.13 7.24 -7.98
N PRO A 4 -2.14 6.60 -6.79
CA PRO A 4 -0.91 6.47 -6.00
C PRO A 4 0.20 5.67 -6.66
N LEU A 5 -0.10 4.94 -7.74
CA LEU A 5 0.85 4.10 -8.48
C LEU A 5 1.40 4.80 -9.73
N LEU A 6 0.90 5.99 -10.04
CA LEU A 6 1.40 6.82 -11.13
C LEU A 6 2.67 7.56 -10.71
N PRO A 7 3.61 7.81 -11.64
CA PRO A 7 4.67 8.79 -11.42
C PRO A 7 4.08 10.14 -11.00
N LEU A 8 4.76 10.83 -10.07
CA LEU A 8 4.26 12.05 -9.43
C LEU A 8 3.81 13.12 -10.44
N ASN A 9 4.52 13.25 -11.56
CA ASN A 9 4.24 14.22 -12.61
C ASN A 9 2.98 13.91 -13.44
N GLU A 10 2.48 12.67 -13.40
CA GLU A 10 1.31 12.22 -14.18
C GLU A 10 0.02 12.22 -13.35
N VAL A 11 0.13 12.37 -12.02
CA VAL A 11 -1.00 12.22 -11.09
C VAL A 11 -2.09 13.27 -11.33
N GLU A 12 -1.70 14.54 -11.55
CA GLU A 12 -2.65 15.63 -11.75
C GLU A 12 -3.43 15.45 -13.07
N PHE A 13 -2.71 15.24 -14.18
CA PHE A 13 -3.30 15.00 -15.50
C PHE A 13 -4.26 13.80 -15.49
N ALA A 14 -3.82 12.67 -14.94
CA ALA A 14 -4.66 11.47 -14.84
C ALA A 14 -5.89 11.68 -13.95
N PHE A 15 -5.79 12.50 -12.91
CA PHE A 15 -6.93 12.78 -12.03
C PHE A 15 -7.99 13.64 -12.73
N GLU A 16 -7.57 14.64 -13.52
CA GLU A 16 -8.45 15.46 -14.35
C GLU A 16 -9.20 14.59 -15.37
N GLU A 17 -8.48 13.75 -16.11
CA GLU A 17 -9.07 12.85 -17.11
C GLU A 17 -10.08 11.87 -16.48
N LEU A 18 -9.74 11.29 -15.31
CA LEU A 18 -10.66 10.42 -14.58
C LEU A 18 -11.89 11.16 -14.04
N THR A 19 -11.77 12.45 -13.74
CA THR A 19 -12.87 13.28 -13.26
C THR A 19 -13.85 13.59 -14.40
N GLU A 20 -13.33 13.88 -15.60
CA GLU A 20 -14.15 14.13 -16.79
C GLU A 20 -14.95 12.89 -17.22
N GLN A 21 -14.37 11.71 -17.09
CA GLN A 21 -15.00 10.44 -17.44
C GLN A 21 -15.83 9.82 -16.30
N CYS A 22 -15.96 10.53 -15.17
CA CYS A 22 -16.58 10.02 -13.97
C CYS A 22 -18.11 9.99 -14.07
N PRO A 23 -18.78 8.85 -13.79
CA PRO A 23 -20.23 8.82 -13.65
C PRO A 23 -20.71 9.70 -12.48
N ASP A 24 -21.85 10.38 -12.63
CA ASP A 24 -22.42 11.28 -11.61
C ASP A 24 -22.53 10.65 -10.21
N VAL A 25 -22.80 9.33 -10.15
CA VAL A 25 -22.89 8.55 -8.90
C VAL A 25 -21.59 8.60 -8.09
N LEU A 26 -20.45 8.73 -8.75
CA LEU A 26 -19.12 8.79 -8.12
C LEU A 26 -18.59 10.21 -7.96
N ALA A 27 -19.27 11.24 -8.48
CA ALA A 27 -18.84 12.64 -8.35
C ALA A 27 -18.54 13.06 -6.90
N PRO A 28 -19.34 12.69 -5.87
CA PRO A 28 -19.01 13.05 -4.48
C PRO A 28 -17.66 12.50 -4.00
N LEU A 29 -17.25 11.32 -4.50
CA LEU A 29 -15.97 10.71 -4.15
C LEU A 29 -14.80 11.52 -4.74
N PHE A 30 -14.92 11.94 -6.00
CA PHE A 30 -13.89 12.75 -6.67
C PHE A 30 -13.78 14.14 -6.06
N VAL A 31 -14.92 14.78 -5.73
CA VAL A 31 -14.92 16.07 -5.01
C VAL A 31 -14.23 15.96 -3.65
N TYR A 32 -14.51 14.90 -2.89
CA TYR A 32 -13.82 14.65 -1.63
C TYR A 32 -12.31 14.43 -1.85
N PHE A 33 -11.96 13.61 -2.83
CA PHE A 33 -10.56 13.27 -3.11
C PHE A 33 -9.75 14.49 -3.53
N ASP A 34 -10.31 15.32 -4.41
CA ASP A 34 -9.71 16.59 -4.83
C ASP A 34 -9.47 17.52 -3.64
N ASN A 35 -10.52 17.77 -2.84
CA ASN A 35 -10.45 18.73 -1.74
C ASN A 35 -9.51 18.33 -0.61
N TYR A 36 -9.32 17.02 -0.37
CA TYR A 36 -8.47 16.55 0.70
C TYR A 36 -7.12 16.05 0.19
N TRP A 37 -7.11 15.05 -0.69
CA TRP A 37 -5.89 14.36 -1.10
C TRP A 37 -5.06 15.11 -2.14
N MET A 38 -5.71 15.82 -3.07
CA MET A 38 -4.99 16.61 -4.08
C MET A 38 -4.58 17.97 -3.54
N LYS A 39 -5.48 18.67 -2.82
CA LYS A 39 -5.25 20.05 -2.37
C LYS A 39 -4.60 20.22 -1.00
N GLN A 40 -4.90 19.35 -0.03
CA GLN A 40 -4.43 19.54 1.36
C GLN A 40 -3.22 18.67 1.72
N ILE A 41 -3.15 17.46 1.17
CA ILE A 41 -2.08 16.52 1.46
C ILE A 41 -1.04 16.54 0.35
N SER A 42 0.25 16.67 0.70
CA SER A 42 1.34 16.58 -0.27
C SER A 42 1.31 15.23 -1.00
N LEU A 43 1.41 15.25 -2.34
CA LEU A 43 1.43 14.05 -3.18
C LEU A 43 2.46 13.01 -2.73
N ILE A 44 3.63 13.47 -2.28
CA ILE A 44 4.74 12.60 -1.84
C ILE A 44 4.33 11.72 -0.64
N LEU A 45 3.38 12.16 0.19
CA LEU A 45 2.98 11.42 1.39
C LEU A 45 2.08 10.21 1.09
N TRP A 46 1.34 10.24 -0.01
CA TRP A 46 0.37 9.20 -0.34
C TRP A 46 0.68 8.45 -1.63
N ASN A 47 1.58 9.00 -2.46
CA ASN A 47 2.10 8.30 -3.63
C ASN A 47 3.03 7.15 -3.21
N VAL A 48 2.90 6.03 -3.90
CA VAL A 48 3.62 4.78 -3.62
C VAL A 48 4.19 4.15 -4.90
N SER A 49 4.30 4.90 -6.00
CA SER A 49 4.81 4.39 -7.29
C SER A 49 6.18 3.72 -7.12
N ASP A 50 7.06 4.41 -6.39
CA ASP A 50 8.47 4.07 -6.25
C ASP A 50 8.76 3.18 -5.03
N LEU A 51 7.73 2.85 -4.25
CA LEU A 51 7.89 2.04 -3.05
C LEU A 51 7.87 0.55 -3.38
N LYS A 52 8.91 -0.18 -2.96
CA LYS A 52 8.95 -1.66 -3.02
C LYS A 52 7.88 -2.31 -2.15
N THR A 53 7.45 -1.65 -1.07
CA THR A 53 6.37 -2.13 -0.20
C THR A 53 5.27 -1.08 -0.17
N ARG A 54 4.22 -1.32 -0.96
CA ARG A 54 3.13 -0.36 -1.22
C ARG A 54 1.96 -0.45 -0.25
N THR A 55 2.03 -1.36 0.73
CA THR A 55 0.94 -1.63 1.67
C THR A 55 1.40 -1.47 3.10
N ASN A 56 0.50 -0.99 3.95
CA ASN A 56 0.66 -0.91 5.40
C ASN A 56 0.59 -2.29 6.09
N ASN A 57 0.57 -3.41 5.35
CA ASN A 57 0.43 -4.77 5.88
C ASN A 57 1.42 -5.10 7.02
N ASN A 58 2.64 -4.56 6.95
CA ASN A 58 3.62 -4.74 8.02
C ASN A 58 3.21 -4.01 9.30
N CYS A 59 2.71 -2.77 9.18
CA CYS A 59 2.19 -1.99 10.29
C CYS A 59 0.92 -2.62 10.86
N GLU A 60 -0.03 -3.03 10.01
CA GLU A 60 -1.23 -3.75 10.44
C GLU A 60 -0.90 -5.08 11.13
N GLY A 61 0.04 -5.84 10.56
CA GLY A 61 0.52 -7.08 11.16
C GLY A 61 1.20 -6.87 12.51
N TRP A 62 1.96 -5.78 12.66
CA TRP A 62 2.53 -5.40 13.94
C TRP A 62 1.46 -4.97 14.94
N HIS A 63 0.54 -4.06 14.57
CA HIS A 63 -0.58 -3.64 15.42
C HIS A 63 -1.43 -4.81 15.89
N ASN A 64 -1.80 -5.73 14.99
CA ASN A 64 -2.58 -6.91 15.32
C ASN A 64 -1.87 -7.79 16.35
N ARG A 65 -0.57 -8.02 16.17
CA ARG A 65 0.22 -8.80 17.13
C ARG A 65 0.39 -8.07 18.45
N PHE A 66 0.63 -6.76 18.41
CA PHE A 66 0.77 -5.93 19.60
C PHE A 66 -0.51 -5.94 20.42
N ASN A 67 -1.66 -5.69 19.79
CA ASN A 67 -2.98 -5.72 20.43
C ASN A 67 -3.26 -7.09 21.07
N ARG A 68 -2.93 -8.19 20.39
CA ARG A 68 -3.01 -9.55 20.96
C ARG A 68 -2.07 -9.80 22.13
N ARG A 69 -0.92 -9.10 22.20
CA ARG A 69 0.02 -9.21 23.32
C ARG A 69 -0.39 -8.34 24.50
N VAL A 70 -1.00 -7.20 24.24
CA VAL A 70 -1.62 -6.37 25.28
C VAL A 70 -2.79 -7.13 25.90
N ASP A 71 -3.61 -7.80 25.09
CA ASP A 71 -4.67 -8.74 25.49
C ASP A 71 -5.63 -8.18 26.56
N LYS A 72 -5.81 -6.85 26.55
CA LYS A 72 -6.65 -6.11 27.50
C LYS A 72 -7.21 -4.88 26.81
N MET A 73 -8.49 -4.61 27.04
CA MET A 73 -9.16 -3.40 26.54
C MET A 73 -8.65 -2.12 27.23
N HIS A 74 -8.35 -2.20 28.54
CA HIS A 74 -7.82 -1.09 29.34
C HIS A 74 -6.62 -1.55 30.19
N PRO A 75 -5.43 -1.72 29.59
CA PRO A 75 -4.22 -2.05 30.33
C PRO A 75 -3.81 -0.89 31.23
N ASN A 76 -3.43 -1.18 32.48
CA ASN A 76 -2.76 -0.19 33.32
C ASN A 76 -1.33 0.06 32.81
N ILE A 77 -0.71 1.16 33.27
CA ILE A 77 0.62 1.57 32.81
C ILE A 77 1.70 0.50 33.03
N TRP A 78 1.64 -0.24 34.15
CA TRP A 78 2.61 -1.27 34.48
C TRP A 78 2.52 -2.48 33.54
N HIS A 79 1.30 -2.95 33.27
CA HIS A 79 1.04 -4.00 32.29
C HIS A 79 1.52 -3.58 30.90
N PHE A 80 1.26 -2.33 30.52
CA PHE A 80 1.71 -1.80 29.23
C PHE A 80 3.24 -1.79 29.12
N ILE A 81 3.95 -1.33 30.16
CA ILE A 81 5.42 -1.35 30.22
C ILE A 81 5.96 -2.78 30.09
N ASP A 82 5.35 -3.75 30.76
CA ASP A 82 5.79 -5.15 30.67
C ASP A 82 5.60 -5.72 29.26
N VAL A 83 4.51 -5.38 28.58
CA VAL A 83 4.28 -5.76 27.18
C VAL A 83 5.32 -5.11 26.26
N LEU A 84 5.63 -3.82 26.47
CA LEU A 84 6.66 -3.11 25.70
C LEU A 84 8.05 -3.74 25.85
N LYS A 85 8.44 -4.14 27.08
CA LYS A 85 9.71 -4.85 27.29
C LYS A 85 9.77 -6.17 26.51
N ARG A 86 8.68 -6.93 26.46
CA ARG A 86 8.59 -8.18 25.67
C ARG A 86 8.58 -7.93 24.17
N GLU A 87 8.04 -6.80 23.72
CA GLU A 87 8.14 -6.37 22.33
C GLU A 87 9.57 -6.04 21.93
N GLU A 88 10.29 -5.32 22.77
CA GLU A 88 11.67 -4.93 22.50
C GLU A 88 12.57 -6.16 22.33
N VAL A 89 12.46 -7.14 23.24
CA VAL A 89 13.21 -8.41 23.13
C VAL A 89 12.90 -9.12 21.80
N HIS A 90 11.62 -9.14 21.40
CA HIS A 90 11.22 -9.76 20.12
C HIS A 90 11.78 -9.00 18.91
N PHE A 91 11.82 -7.68 18.97
CA PHE A 91 12.37 -6.85 17.91
C PHE A 91 13.89 -7.06 17.78
N GLN A 92 14.61 -7.08 18.90
CA GLN A 92 16.04 -7.38 18.94
C GLN A 92 16.36 -8.75 18.34
N GLN A 93 15.57 -9.77 18.66
CA GLN A 93 15.70 -11.10 18.03
C GLN A 93 15.51 -11.04 16.52
N LYS A 94 14.45 -10.38 16.04
CA LYS A 94 14.21 -10.18 14.60
C LYS A 94 15.37 -9.46 13.91
N LEU A 95 15.91 -8.42 14.56
CA LEU A 95 17.05 -7.67 14.04
C LEU A 95 18.30 -8.55 13.94
N LEU A 96 18.56 -9.38 14.95
CA LEU A 96 19.66 -10.33 14.94
C LEU A 96 19.50 -11.35 13.81
N HIS A 97 18.31 -11.95 13.65
CA HIS A 97 18.02 -12.84 12.54
C HIS A 97 18.28 -12.17 11.18
N ALA A 98 17.81 -10.94 10.99
CA ALA A 98 18.05 -10.18 9.76
C ALA A 98 19.54 -9.92 9.52
N LYS A 99 20.30 -9.53 10.56
CA LYS A 99 21.76 -9.34 10.50
C LYS A 99 22.50 -10.64 10.16
N SER A 100 21.99 -11.78 10.60
CA SER A 100 22.50 -13.11 10.27
C SER A 100 22.10 -13.58 8.86
N GLY A 101 21.39 -12.76 8.07
CA GLY A 101 20.95 -13.10 6.72
C GLY A 101 19.65 -13.91 6.65
N PHE A 102 18.99 -14.16 7.79
CA PHE A 102 17.68 -14.80 7.81
C PHE A 102 16.58 -13.79 7.52
N PHE A 103 16.17 -13.73 6.25
CA PHE A 103 15.03 -12.92 5.82
C PHE A 103 13.78 -13.78 5.69
N LYS A 104 12.64 -13.25 6.15
CA LYS A 104 11.35 -13.88 5.88
C LYS A 104 11.08 -13.76 4.39
N LYS A 105 10.97 -14.90 3.69
CA LYS A 105 10.67 -14.92 2.26
C LYS A 105 9.31 -14.25 2.02
N GLN A 106 9.27 -13.32 1.07
CA GLN A 106 8.01 -12.81 0.56
C GLN A 106 7.21 -13.95 -0.09
N SER A 107 5.89 -13.83 -0.06
CA SER A 107 5.05 -14.84 -0.70
C SER A 107 5.29 -14.84 -2.21
N LYS A 108 5.30 -16.01 -2.85
CA LYS A 108 5.43 -16.12 -4.33
C LYS A 108 4.42 -15.22 -5.05
N ARG A 109 3.19 -15.15 -4.54
CA ARG A 109 2.12 -14.30 -5.07
C ARG A 109 2.50 -12.82 -5.04
N THR A 110 3.02 -12.34 -3.91
CA THR A 110 3.47 -10.93 -3.77
C THR A 110 4.59 -10.62 -4.75
N CYS A 111 5.57 -11.52 -4.89
CA CYS A 111 6.66 -11.35 -5.86
C CYS A 111 6.12 -11.26 -7.30
N ILE A 112 5.19 -12.11 -7.70
CA ILE A 112 4.58 -12.08 -9.05
C ILE A 112 3.84 -10.77 -9.30
N ILE A 113 3.10 -10.26 -8.31
CA ILE A 113 2.38 -8.98 -8.45
C ILE A 113 3.38 -7.84 -8.56
N GLN A 114 4.43 -7.84 -7.73
CA GLN A 114 5.49 -6.85 -7.75
C GLN A 114 6.18 -6.82 -9.12
N GLU A 115 6.54 -7.99 -9.64
CA GLU A 115 7.18 -8.15 -10.96
C GLU A 115 6.28 -7.61 -12.08
N ARG A 116 4.98 -7.93 -12.06
CA ARG A 116 4.03 -7.39 -13.05
C ARG A 116 3.90 -5.87 -13.00
N LEU A 117 3.87 -5.31 -11.80
CA LEU A 117 3.82 -3.86 -11.61
C LEU A 117 5.11 -3.19 -12.10
N GLU A 118 6.27 -3.80 -11.85
CA GLU A 118 7.56 -3.31 -12.32
C GLU A 118 7.66 -3.37 -13.85
N VAL A 119 7.25 -4.48 -14.47
CA VAL A 119 7.20 -4.60 -15.94
C VAL A 119 6.29 -3.51 -16.53
N LEU A 120 5.08 -3.35 -15.99
CA LEU A 120 4.13 -2.36 -16.47
C LEU A 120 4.65 -0.92 -16.29
N ALA A 121 5.29 -0.61 -15.16
CA ALA A 121 5.90 0.69 -14.91
C ALA A 121 7.08 0.97 -15.86
N ASN A 122 7.87 -0.06 -16.22
CA ASN A 122 8.96 0.08 -17.18
C ASN A 122 8.44 0.40 -18.59
N HIS A 123 7.40 -0.26 -19.06
CA HIS A 123 6.76 0.06 -20.34
C HIS A 123 6.28 1.51 -20.37
N PHE A 124 5.65 1.98 -19.29
CA PHE A 124 5.22 3.37 -19.17
C PHE A 124 6.42 4.34 -19.19
N SER A 125 7.48 4.03 -18.44
CA SER A 125 8.68 4.87 -18.36
C SER A 125 9.45 4.98 -19.68
N ASN A 126 9.34 3.95 -20.52
CA ASN A 126 9.92 3.93 -21.87
C ASN A 126 9.02 4.61 -22.93
N ASN A 127 7.88 5.18 -22.54
CA ASN A 127 6.85 5.72 -23.43
C ASN A 127 6.30 4.68 -24.43
N GLU A 128 6.27 3.40 -24.05
CA GLU A 128 5.72 2.33 -24.89
C GLU A 128 4.19 2.20 -24.75
N ILE A 129 3.62 2.76 -23.67
CA ILE A 129 2.19 2.77 -23.36
C ILE A 129 1.76 4.15 -22.86
N ASP A 130 0.51 4.50 -23.10
CA ASP A 130 -0.06 5.78 -22.62
C ASP A 130 -0.56 5.69 -21.17
N VAL A 131 -1.00 6.84 -20.63
CA VAL A 131 -1.50 6.94 -19.24
C VAL A 131 -2.77 6.10 -19.03
N ASN A 132 -3.64 6.00 -20.04
CA ASN A 132 -4.88 5.25 -19.96
C ASN A 132 -4.63 3.74 -19.96
N GLU A 133 -3.77 3.25 -20.85
CA GLU A 133 -3.31 1.87 -20.92
C GLU A 133 -2.60 1.47 -19.63
N TYR A 134 -1.79 2.37 -19.06
CA TYR A 134 -1.15 2.15 -17.77
C TYR A 134 -2.17 2.03 -16.63
N LEU A 135 -3.14 2.94 -16.55
CA LEU A 135 -4.22 2.90 -15.55
C LEU A 135 -5.10 1.65 -15.67
N GLU A 136 -5.41 1.22 -16.89
CA GLU A 136 -6.16 0.00 -17.15
C GLU A 136 -5.37 -1.23 -16.70
N GLY A 137 -4.08 -1.30 -17.06
CA GLY A 137 -3.17 -2.37 -16.61
C GLY A 137 -3.08 -2.47 -15.09
N LEU A 138 -2.95 -1.33 -14.40
CA LEU A 138 -2.96 -1.25 -12.94
C LEU A 138 -4.28 -1.74 -12.35
N SER A 139 -5.41 -1.30 -12.93
CA SER A 139 -6.75 -1.74 -12.53
C SER A 139 -6.91 -3.26 -12.62
N MET A 140 -6.46 -3.87 -13.73
CA MET A 140 -6.53 -5.32 -13.92
C MET A 140 -5.68 -6.09 -12.90
N ILE A 141 -4.47 -5.62 -12.60
CA ILE A 141 -3.58 -6.26 -11.62
C ILE A 141 -4.21 -6.20 -10.22
N VAL A 142 -4.72 -5.04 -9.81
CA VAL A 142 -5.33 -4.84 -8.48
C VAL A 142 -6.66 -5.58 -8.34
N ALA A 143 -7.52 -5.58 -9.37
CA ALA A 143 -8.82 -6.25 -9.34
C ALA A 143 -8.67 -7.78 -9.22
N LYS A 144 -7.73 -8.38 -9.97
CA LYS A 144 -7.42 -9.82 -9.91
C LYS A 144 -6.84 -10.24 -8.55
N ASP A 145 -6.16 -9.33 -7.84
CA ASP A 145 -5.65 -9.63 -6.50
C ASP A 145 -6.78 -9.64 -5.45
N LYS A 146 -7.71 -8.67 -5.50
CA LYS A 146 -8.84 -8.60 -4.55
C LYS A 146 -9.78 -9.80 -4.64
N THR A 147 -10.10 -10.26 -5.85
CA THR A 147 -10.98 -11.43 -6.05
C THR A 147 -10.38 -12.70 -5.46
N LYS A 148 -9.09 -12.96 -5.70
CA LYS A 148 -8.37 -14.11 -5.13
C LYS A 148 -8.14 -14.01 -3.61
N LYS A 149 -8.21 -12.83 -3.00
CA LYS A 149 -8.08 -12.69 -1.54
C LYS A 149 -9.38 -13.10 -0.83
N LYS A 150 -10.55 -12.78 -1.41
CA LYS A 150 -11.88 -13.19 -0.90
C LYS A 150 -12.15 -14.70 -0.98
N LEU A 151 -11.55 -15.40 -1.94
CA LEU A 151 -11.70 -16.86 -2.08
C LEU A 151 -10.89 -17.66 -1.04
N ASN A 152 -9.91 -17.04 -0.40
CA ASN A 152 -8.95 -17.70 0.50
C ASN A 152 -9.06 -17.22 1.96
N SER A 153 -10.08 -16.42 2.28
CA SER A 153 -10.38 -15.87 3.62
C SER A 153 -11.69 -16.45 4.13
#